data_AF-A0A961VXA1-F1
#
_entry.id   AF-A0A961VXA1-F1
#
_cell.length_a   1.000
_cell.length_b   1.000
_cell.length_c   1.000
_cell.angle_alpha   90.00
_cell.angle_beta   90.00
_cell.angle_gamma   90.00
#
_symmetry.space_group_name_H-M   'P 1'
#
loop_
_entity.id
_entity.type
_entity.pdbx_description
1 polymer ?
#
loop_
_entity_poly.entity_id
_entity_poly.type
_entity_poly.pdbx_seq_one_letter_code
_entity_poly.pdbx_strand_id
1 'polypeptide(L)' 'LSAAGAIEAVLSFMMIENGVLLPTINYDERDPDIPLDVVPNAARRGSVRTVLSNSFGFGGQNAALVLAAVDSIQDV' A
#
# COMPACT_ATOMS: atom_id res chain seq x y z
N LEU A 1 5.88 -15.45 -1.53
CA LEU A 1 4.88 -16.45 -2.00
C LEU A 1 3.63 -15.70 -2.43
N SER A 2 2.93 -16.15 -3.48
CA SER A 2 1.82 -15.41 -4.12
C SER A 2 0.68 -14.97 -3.19
N ALA A 3 0.50 -15.61 -2.04
CA ALA A 3 -0.49 -15.22 -1.03
C ALA A 3 -0.23 -13.81 -0.43
N ALA A 4 1.03 -13.38 -0.34
CA ALA A 4 1.37 -12.05 0.19
C ALA A 4 0.74 -10.93 -0.66
N GLY A 5 0.86 -11.03 -1.99
CA GLY A 5 0.27 -10.04 -2.90
C GLY A 5 -1.26 -9.94 -2.80
N ALA A 6 -1.94 -11.07 -2.53
CA ALA A 6 -3.39 -11.07 -2.32
C ALA A 6 -3.77 -10.36 -1.00
N ILE A 7 -3.02 -10.61 0.08
CA ILE A 7 -3.23 -9.94 1.37
C ILE A 7 -2.93 -8.44 1.26
N GLU A 8 -1.85 -8.06 0.60
CA GLU A 8 -1.48 -6.67 0.33
C GLU A 8 -2.55 -5.93 -0.48
N ALA A 9 -3.18 -6.59 -1.46
CA ALA A 9 -4.28 -6.02 -2.22
C ALA A 9 -5.50 -5.73 -1.33
N VAL A 10 -5.89 -6.68 -0.45
CA VAL A 10 -6.98 -6.46 0.52
C VAL A 10 -6.66 -5.30 1.46
N LEU A 11 -5.44 -5.24 2.00
CA LEU A 11 -5.01 -4.14 2.86
C LEU A 11 -4.99 -2.80 2.12
N SER A 12 -4.62 -2.79 0.84
CA SER A 12 -4.66 -1.58 0.00
C SER A 12 -6.09 -1.06 -0.19
N PHE A 13 -7.07 -1.95 -0.37
CA PHE A 13 -8.49 -1.55 -0.38
C PHE A 13 -8.91 -0.97 0.97
N MET A 14 -8.52 -1.59 2.08
CA MET A 14 -8.81 -1.06 3.41
C MET A 14 -8.16 0.30 3.67
N MET A 15 -6.93 0.53 3.17
CA MET A 15 -6.26 1.83 3.25
C MET A 15 -7.05 2.92 2.54
N ILE A 16 -7.57 2.61 1.34
CA ILE A 16 -8.42 3.51 0.56
C ILE A 16 -9.74 3.78 1.30
N GLU A 17 -10.44 2.72 1.73
CA GLU A 17 -11.74 2.82 2.40
C GLU A 17 -11.65 3.63 3.71
N ASN A 18 -10.61 3.42 4.51
CA ASN A 18 -10.49 4.01 5.83
C ASN A 18 -9.69 5.32 5.84
N GLY A 19 -9.07 5.71 4.72
CA GLY A 19 -8.21 6.89 4.63
C GLY A 19 -7.02 6.83 5.58
N VAL A 20 -6.36 5.67 5.66
CA VAL A 20 -5.24 5.40 6.56
C VAL A 20 -4.10 4.75 5.78
N LEU A 21 -2.89 5.27 5.97
CA LEU A 21 -1.65 4.63 5.55
C LEU A 21 -1.21 3.65 6.64
N LEU A 22 -1.07 2.38 6.30
CA LEU A 22 -0.56 1.36 7.21
C LEU A 22 0.93 1.58 7.50
N PRO A 23 1.40 1.27 8.72
CA PRO A 23 2.79 1.47 9.07
C PRO A 23 3.69 0.35 8.55
N THR A 24 4.95 0.70 8.30
CA THR A 24 6.05 -0.25 8.27
C THR A 24 6.56 -0.41 9.70
N ILE A 25 6.17 -1.50 10.36
CA ILE A 25 6.58 -1.81 11.74
C ILE A 25 8.06 -2.21 11.81
N ASN A 26 8.63 -2.14 13.01
CA ASN A 26 10.03 -2.50 13.30
C ASN A 26 11.06 -1.64 12.52
N TYR A 27 10.72 -0.38 12.25
CA TYR A 27 11.59 0.56 11.56
C TYR A 27 12.35 1.41 12.59
N ASP A 28 13.43 0.88 13.15
CA ASP A 28 14.20 1.53 14.23
C ASP A 28 15.39 2.35 13.71
N GLU A 29 16.14 1.81 12.75
CA GLU A 29 17.31 2.45 12.15
C GLU A 29 17.02 2.83 10.70
N ARG A 30 17.15 4.13 10.39
CA ARG A 30 16.91 4.66 9.05
C ARG A 30 18.13 4.46 8.17
N ASP A 31 17.93 3.80 7.04
CA ASP A 31 18.91 3.76 5.96
C ASP A 31 18.99 5.14 5.25
N PRO A 32 20.17 5.81 5.26
CA PRO A 32 20.34 7.09 4.60
C PRO A 32 20.18 7.03 3.07
N ASP A 33 20.36 5.86 2.46
CA ASP A 33 20.24 5.67 1.01
C ASP A 33 18.79 5.48 0.55
N ILE A 34 17.83 5.38 1.48
CA ILE A 34 16.40 5.27 1.19
C ILE A 34 15.72 6.63 1.48
N PRO A 35 15.54 7.50 0.47
CA PRO A 35 14.93 8.81 0.65
C PRO A 35 13.40 8.75 0.72
N LEU A 36 12.79 7.57 0.83
CA LEU A 36 11.35 7.36 0.80
C LEU A 36 10.72 7.50 2.18
N ASP A 37 9.48 7.98 2.21
CA ASP A 37 8.62 7.90 3.38
C ASP A 37 7.91 6.55 3.41
N VAL A 38 8.37 5.68 4.32
CA VAL A 38 7.88 4.31 4.49
C VAL A 38 6.82 4.19 5.58
N VAL A 39 6.32 5.31 6.13
CA VAL A 39 5.32 5.33 7.22
C VAL A 39 5.81 4.52 8.44
N PRO A 40 6.90 4.95 9.11
CA PRO A 40 7.55 4.12 10.12
C PRO A 40 6.73 3.99 11.41
N ASN A 41 6.53 2.76 11.87
CA ASN A 41 6.00 2.33 13.18
C ASN A 41 4.57 2.76 13.56
N ALA A 42 4.06 3.87 13.04
CA ALA A 42 2.74 4.40 13.38
C ALA A 42 1.92 4.68 12.12
N ALA A 43 0.68 4.16 12.10
CA ALA A 43 -0.26 4.43 11.03
C ALA A 43 -0.52 5.94 10.91
N ARG A 44 -0.71 6.43 9.68
CA ARG A 44 -0.92 7.86 9.42
C ARG A 44 -2.19 8.07 8.63
N ARG A 45 -3.11 8.91 9.12
CA ARG A 45 -4.31 9.29 8.35
C ARG A 45 -3.92 10.11 7.12
N GLY A 46 -4.64 9.90 6.03
CA GLY A 46 -4.44 10.63 4.78
C GLY A 46 -5.52 10.34 3.75
N SER A 47 -5.65 11.22 2.76
CA SER A 47 -6.54 11.00 1.63
C SER A 47 -5.93 9.97 0.67
N VAL A 48 -6.11 8.68 0.97
CA VAL A 48 -5.66 7.56 0.13
C VAL A 48 -6.73 7.30 -0.94
N ARG A 49 -6.47 7.71 -2.17
CA ARG A 49 -7.38 7.49 -3.30
C ARG A 49 -6.90 6.48 -4.32
N THR A 50 -5.58 6.32 -4.43
CA THR A 50 -4.94 5.42 -5.37
C THR A 50 -3.76 4.75 -4.69
N VAL A 51 -3.61 3.45 -4.87
CA VAL A 51 -2.51 2.64 -4.32
C VAL A 51 -1.86 1.84 -5.44
N LEU A 52 -0.53 1.80 -5.44
CA LEU A 52 0.27 0.90 -6.27
C LEU A 52 0.77 -0.26 -5.38
N SER A 53 0.36 -1.48 -5.68
CA SER A 53 0.81 -2.70 -5.00
C SER A 53 1.79 -3.45 -5.91
N ASN A 54 3.05 -3.50 -5.51
CA ASN A 54 4.13 -4.15 -6.27
C ASN A 54 4.46 -5.52 -5.68
N SER A 55 4.67 -6.53 -6.54
CA SER A 55 5.15 -7.85 -6.13
C SER A 55 6.28 -8.32 -7.03
N PHE A 56 7.45 -8.53 -6.43
CA PHE A 56 8.66 -8.96 -7.12
C PHE A 56 9.14 -10.29 -6.53
N GLY A 57 8.86 -11.36 -7.26
CA GLY A 57 9.17 -12.73 -6.88
C GLY A 57 10.46 -13.26 -7.52
N PHE A 58 10.97 -14.36 -6.96
CA PHE A 58 12.11 -15.07 -7.53
C PHE A 58 11.84 -15.55 -8.96
N GLY A 59 12.92 -15.71 -9.74
CA GLY A 59 12.82 -16.08 -11.15
C GLY A 59 12.37 -14.93 -12.07
N GLY A 60 12.42 -13.68 -11.58
CA GLY A 60 12.10 -12.50 -12.39
C GLY A 60 10.60 -12.25 -12.57
N GLN A 61 9.76 -12.78 -11.67
CA GLN A 61 8.32 -12.57 -11.71
C GLN A 61 7.98 -11.20 -11.10
N ASN A 62 7.70 -10.21 -11.95
CA ASN A 62 7.34 -8.86 -11.52
C ASN A 62 5.90 -8.55 -11.92
N ALA A 63 5.09 -8.16 -10.94
CA ALA A 63 3.70 -7.75 -11.15
C ALA A 63 3.40 -6.48 -10.36
N ALA A 64 2.50 -5.65 -10.89
CA ALA A 64 2.04 -4.43 -10.25
C ALA A 64 0.54 -4.26 -10.46
N LEU A 65 -0.16 -3.81 -9.41
CA LEU A 65 -1.58 -3.51 -9.44
C LEU A 65 -1.80 -2.05 -9.04
N VAL A 66 -2.61 -1.34 -9.82
CA VAL A 66 -3.11 0.00 -9.46
C VAL A 66 -4.55 -0.14 -9.00
N LEU A 67 -4.81 0.23 -7.76
CA LEU A 67 -6.13 0.23 -7.13
C LEU A 67 -6.57 1.67 -6.90
N ALA A 68 -7.81 2.00 -7.25
CA ALA A 68 -8.34 3.34 -7.08
C ALA A 68 -9.72 3.31 -6.44
N ALA A 69 -9.98 4.30 -5.57
CA ALA A 69 -11.31 4.58 -5.05
C ALA A 69 -12.28 4.85 -6.22
N VAL A 70 -13.44 4.22 -6.18
CA VAL A 70 -14.53 4.54 -7.10
C VAL A 70 -15.16 5.85 -6.60
N ASP A 71 -15.32 6.82 -7.50
CA ASP A 71 -16.13 7.99 -7.17
C ASP A 71 -17.57 7.53 -6.97
N SER A 72 -18.24 8.06 -5.94
CA SER A 72 -19.66 7.80 -5.75
C SER A 72 -20.39 8.16 -7.04
N ILE A 73 -21.03 7.18 -7.67
CA ILE A 73 -22.05 7.47 -8.68
C ILE A 73 -23.13 8.21 -7.89
N GLN A 74 -23.20 9.53 -8.08
CA GLN A 74 -24.35 10.27 -7.59
C GLN A 74 -25.55 9.72 -8.37
N ASP A 75 -26.52 9.17 -7.63
CA ASP A 75 -27.77 8.65 -8.18
C ASP A 75 -28.36 9.65 -9.18
N VAL A 76 -28.57 9.17 -10.42
CA VAL A 76 -29.42 9.84 -11.41
C VAL A 76 -30.87 9.73 -10.97
#